data_AF-A0AAE4LJV6-F1
#
_entry.id   AF-A0AAE4LJV6-F1
#
_cell.length_a   1.000
_cell.length_b   1.000
_cell.length_c   1.000
_cell.angle_alpha   90.00
_cell.angle_beta   90.00
_cell.angle_gamma   90.00
#
_symmetry.space_group_name_H-M   'P 1'
#
loop_
_entity.id
_entity.type
_entity.pdbx_description
1 polymer ?
#
loop_
_entity_poly.entity_id
_entity_poly.type
_entity_poly.pdbx_seq_one_letter_code
_entity_poly.pdbx_strand_id
1 'polypeptide(L)'
;METLSIILNFILASGLAGTILFFNAKKRKENAAADSAELANTEKVVAIQSEQITRLDGRVEKLEEKVGKLEIIIEHKDVEIDRSRIVIRQAYKCETPPEHCPVLLKRAELERKRKETDENNRKS
;
A
#
# COMPACT_ATOMS: atom_id res chain seq x y z
N MET A 1 66.52 45.14 27.59
CA MET A 1 66.27 43.70 27.81
C MET A 1 64.77 43.41 27.89
N GLU A 2 63.97 44.20 28.61
CA GLU A 2 62.53 43.95 28.80
C GLU A 2 61.67 44.15 27.54
N THR A 3 61.94 45.17 26.71
CA THR A 3 61.17 45.46 25.49
C THR A 3 61.25 44.36 24.43
N LEU A 4 62.42 43.73 24.28
CA LEU A 4 62.63 42.59 23.38
C LEU A 4 61.86 41.35 23.83
N SER A 5 61.76 41.12 25.15
CA SER A 5 60.99 40.00 25.72
C SER A 5 59.49 40.15 25.48
N ILE A 6 58.96 41.38 25.59
CA ILE A 6 57.54 41.67 25.35
C ILE A 6 57.17 41.44 23.88
N ILE A 7 58.00 41.89 22.94
CA ILE A 7 57.78 41.70 21.49
C ILE A 7 57.82 40.21 21.13
N LEU A 8 58.78 39.46 21.68
CA LEU A 8 58.91 38.02 21.43
C LEU A 8 57.68 37.25 21.94
N ASN A 9 57.19 37.58 23.13
CA ASN A 9 55.99 36.97 23.71
C ASN A 9 54.73 37.30 22.90
N PHE A 10 54.62 38.50 22.33
CA PHE A 10 53.50 38.87 21.44
C PHE A 10 53.52 38.09 20.12
N ILE A 11 54.70 37.86 19.53
CA ILE A 11 54.85 37.06 18.30
C ILE A 11 54.50 35.59 18.58
N LEU A 12 54.98 35.05 19.71
CA LEU A 12 54.66 33.68 20.13
C LEU A 12 53.16 33.52 20.44
N ALA A 13 52.55 34.46 21.16
CA ALA A 13 51.14 34.42 21.51
C ALA A 13 50.22 34.59 20.29
N SER A 14 50.56 35.48 19.35
CA SER A 14 49.79 35.67 18.11
C SER A 14 49.89 34.45 17.17
N GLY A 15 51.06 33.81 17.08
CA GLY A 15 51.23 32.55 16.36
C GLY A 15 50.38 31.41 16.94
N LEU A 16 50.33 31.29 18.27
CA LEU A 16 49.48 30.30 18.96
C LEU A 16 47.99 30.60 18.80
N ALA A 17 47.57 31.86 18.93
CA ALA A 17 46.17 32.25 18.71
C ALA A 17 45.72 31.94 17.27
N GLY A 18 46.57 32.19 16.28
CA GLY A 18 46.31 31.89 14.88
C GLY A 18 46.10 30.39 14.61
N THR A 19 46.95 29.53 15.21
CA THR A 19 46.80 28.07 15.05
C THR A 19 45.54 27.55 15.73
N ILE A 20 45.20 28.01 16.93
CA ILE A 20 43.96 27.62 17.63
C ILE A 20 42.71 27.99 16.80
N LEU A 21 42.67 29.20 16.23
CA LEU A 21 41.57 29.63 15.37
C LEU A 21 41.47 28.79 14.09
N PHE A 22 42.61 28.49 13.46
CA PHE A 22 42.66 27.67 12.25
C PHE A 22 42.18 26.23 12.50
N PHE A 23 42.64 25.58 13.57
CA PHE A 23 42.21 24.22 13.93
C PHE A 23 40.73 24.17 14.29
N ASN A 24 40.21 25.16 15.02
CA ASN A 24 38.78 25.25 15.32
C ASN A 24 37.93 25.46 14.06
N ALA A 25 38.38 26.30 13.13
CA ALA A 25 37.69 26.50 11.85
C ALA A 25 37.69 25.22 11.00
N LYS A 26 38.82 24.51 10.95
CA LYS A 26 38.94 23.22 10.26
C LYS A 26 37.99 22.17 10.85
N LYS A 27 37.96 22.04 12.19
CA LYS A 27 37.06 21.11 12.89
C LYS A 27 35.57 21.41 12.64
N ARG A 28 35.18 22.69 12.62
CA ARG A 28 33.80 23.08 12.27
C ARG A 28 33.44 22.72 10.82
N LYS A 29 34.37 22.90 9.89
CA LYS A 29 34.16 22.54 8.48
C LYS A 29 34.05 21.03 8.27
N GLU A 30 34.87 20.26 8.97
CA GLU A 30 34.80 18.78 8.95
C GLU A 30 33.50 18.27 9.57
N ASN A 31 33.05 18.84 10.70
CA ASN A 31 31.76 18.50 11.29
C ASN A 31 30.58 18.86 10.38
N ALA A 32 30.58 20.06 9.80
CA ALA A 32 29.53 20.46 8.85
C ALA A 32 29.52 19.58 7.59
N ALA A 33 30.69 19.14 7.12
CA ALA A 33 30.79 18.19 6.02
C ALA A 33 30.26 16.80 6.40
N ALA A 34 30.55 16.32 7.60
CA ALA A 34 30.00 15.06 8.12
C ALA A 34 28.47 15.14 8.27
N ASP A 35 27.95 16.18 8.90
CA ASP A 35 26.51 16.44 9.05
C ASP A 35 25.82 16.51 7.68
N SER A 36 26.45 17.14 6.68
CA SER A 36 25.92 17.21 5.31
C SER A 36 25.88 15.86 4.61
N ALA A 37 26.87 14.99 4.85
CA ALA A 37 26.93 13.66 4.27
C ALA A 37 25.91 12.72 4.94
N GLU A 38 25.72 12.85 6.25
CA GLU A 38 24.66 12.15 6.98
C GLU A 38 23.28 12.60 6.50
N LEU A 39 23.06 13.91 6.37
CA LEU A 39 21.79 14.45 5.87
C LEU A 39 21.47 13.92 4.46
N ALA A 40 22.43 13.91 3.54
CA ALA A 40 22.25 13.35 2.20
C ALA A 40 21.96 11.84 2.20
N ASN A 41 22.46 11.09 3.19
CA ASN A 41 22.12 9.69 3.36
C ASN A 41 20.68 9.53 3.86
N THR A 42 20.30 10.30 4.90
CA THR A 42 18.93 10.28 5.42
C THR A 42 17.90 10.69 4.37
N GLU A 43 18.20 11.68 3.53
CA GLU A 43 17.33 12.11 2.42
C GLU A 43 17.09 10.97 1.41
N LYS A 44 18.15 10.20 1.07
CA LYS A 44 18.01 9.02 0.22
C LYS A 44 17.16 7.93 0.86
N VAL A 45 17.33 7.69 2.15
CA VAL A 45 16.52 6.71 2.89
C VAL A 45 15.05 7.14 2.91
N VAL A 46 14.76 8.41 3.17
CA VAL A 46 13.40 8.97 3.14
C VAL A 46 12.79 8.87 1.74
N ALA A 47 13.56 9.17 0.69
CA ALA A 47 13.09 9.02 -0.69
C ALA A 47 12.71 7.56 -1.01
N ILE A 48 13.57 6.60 -0.67
CA ILE A 48 13.29 5.17 -0.85
C ILE A 48 12.04 4.75 -0.06
N GLN A 49 11.91 5.19 1.19
CA GLN A 49 10.73 4.88 2.01
C GLN A 49 9.45 5.48 1.42
N SER A 50 9.50 6.70 0.88
CA SER A 50 8.34 7.34 0.25
C SER A 50 7.88 6.58 -1.00
N GLU A 51 8.82 6.10 -1.83
CA GLU A 51 8.50 5.27 -3.00
C GLU A 51 7.89 3.93 -2.57
N GLN A 52 8.42 3.32 -1.51
CA GLN A 52 7.86 2.08 -0.97
C GLN A 52 6.44 2.26 -0.44
N ILE A 53 6.16 3.38 0.26
CA ILE A 53 4.82 3.71 0.78
C ILE A 53 3.84 3.86 -0.38
N THR A 54 4.15 4.68 -1.39
CA THR A 54 3.27 4.88 -2.55
C THR A 54 2.97 3.60 -3.32
N ARG A 55 3.97 2.70 -3.47
CA ARG A 55 3.75 1.38 -4.06
C ARG A 55 2.85 0.50 -3.19
N LEU A 56 2.98 0.59 -1.88
CA LEU A 56 2.16 -0.17 -0.93
C LEU A 56 0.70 0.32 -0.98
N ASP A 57 0.48 1.62 -1.00
CA ASP A 57 -0.85 2.24 -1.11
C ASP A 57 -1.56 1.77 -2.38
N GLY A 58 -0.89 1.79 -3.53
CA GLY A 58 -1.47 1.28 -4.77
C GLY A 58 -1.76 -0.23 -4.77
N ARG A 59 -1.09 -1.01 -3.92
CA ARG A 59 -1.43 -2.43 -3.72
C ARG A 59 -2.62 -2.60 -2.79
N VAL A 60 -2.77 -1.74 -1.78
CA VAL A 60 -3.92 -1.72 -0.87
C VAL A 60 -5.18 -1.32 -1.64
N GLU A 61 -5.13 -0.28 -2.45
CA GLU A 61 -6.27 0.16 -3.27
C GLU A 61 -6.78 -0.96 -4.20
N LYS A 62 -5.86 -1.66 -4.88
CA LYS A 62 -6.22 -2.83 -5.70
C LYS A 62 -6.79 -3.99 -4.89
N LEU A 63 -6.38 -4.13 -3.64
CA LEU A 63 -6.90 -5.17 -2.75
C LEU A 63 -8.31 -4.81 -2.29
N GLU A 64 -8.55 -3.55 -1.93
CA GLU A 64 -9.88 -3.03 -1.57
C GLU A 64 -10.86 -3.19 -2.72
N GLU A 65 -10.47 -2.87 -3.96
CA GLU A 65 -11.32 -3.08 -5.14
C GLU A 65 -11.69 -4.56 -5.34
N LYS A 66 -10.72 -5.47 -5.12
CA LYS A 66 -10.96 -6.92 -5.21
C LYS A 66 -11.88 -7.41 -4.10
N VAL A 67 -11.72 -6.90 -2.88
CA VAL A 67 -12.60 -7.24 -1.75
C VAL A 67 -14.03 -6.77 -2.04
N GLY A 68 -14.22 -5.54 -2.51
CA GLY A 68 -15.54 -5.04 -2.89
C GLY A 68 -16.20 -5.87 -4.00
N LYS A 69 -15.44 -6.33 -4.99
CA LYS A 69 -15.97 -7.26 -6.01
C LYS A 69 -16.38 -8.61 -5.41
N LEU A 70 -15.61 -9.14 -4.46
CA LEU A 70 -15.94 -10.39 -3.79
C LEU A 70 -17.19 -10.26 -2.91
N GLU A 71 -17.35 -9.14 -2.21
CA GLU A 71 -18.56 -8.86 -1.41
C GLU A 71 -19.83 -8.92 -2.26
N ILE A 72 -19.84 -8.25 -3.41
CA ILE A 72 -20.97 -8.28 -4.36
C ILE A 72 -21.24 -9.71 -4.85
N ILE A 73 -20.20 -10.49 -5.14
CA ILE A 73 -20.34 -11.88 -5.59
C ILE A 73 -20.94 -12.75 -4.49
N ILE A 74 -20.49 -12.58 -3.24
CA ILE A 74 -20.98 -13.34 -2.09
C ILE A 74 -22.47 -13.06 -1.86
N GLU A 75 -22.86 -11.79 -1.83
CA GLU A 75 -24.27 -11.41 -1.68
C GLU A 75 -25.14 -12.03 -2.79
N HIS A 76 -24.68 -11.98 -4.04
CA HIS A 76 -25.38 -12.61 -5.15
C HIS A 76 -25.51 -14.13 -4.96
N LYS A 77 -24.43 -14.79 -4.53
CA LYS A 77 -24.40 -16.24 -4.30
C LYS A 77 -25.28 -16.67 -3.13
N ASP A 78 -25.35 -15.88 -2.06
CA ASP A 78 -26.23 -16.15 -0.92
C ASP A 78 -27.70 -16.13 -1.34
N VAL A 79 -28.10 -15.15 -2.16
CA VAL A 79 -29.45 -15.10 -2.74
C VAL A 79 -29.74 -16.32 -3.63
N GLU A 80 -28.76 -16.76 -4.45
CA GLU A 80 -28.90 -17.97 -5.26
C GLU A 80 -29.07 -19.24 -4.41
N ILE A 81 -28.30 -19.36 -3.32
CA ILE A 81 -28.36 -20.48 -2.39
C ILE A 81 -29.73 -20.53 -1.70
N ASP A 82 -30.23 -19.41 -1.20
CA ASP A 82 -31.53 -19.36 -0.54
C ASP A 82 -32.67 -19.68 -1.50
N ARG A 83 -32.60 -19.19 -2.74
CA ARG A 83 -33.55 -19.59 -3.79
C ARG A 83 -33.51 -21.09 -4.06
N SER A 84 -32.30 -21.68 -4.15
CA SER A 84 -32.13 -23.11 -4.36
C SER A 84 -32.69 -23.93 -3.19
N ARG A 85 -32.45 -23.50 -1.95
CA ARG A 85 -33.03 -24.11 -0.73
C ARG A 85 -34.55 -24.12 -0.76
N ILE A 86 -35.18 -23.01 -1.17
CA ILE A 86 -36.64 -22.94 -1.31
C ILE A 86 -37.12 -23.97 -2.35
N VAL A 87 -36.48 -24.03 -3.52
CA VAL A 87 -36.86 -25.00 -4.56
C VAL A 87 -36.75 -26.43 -4.06
N ILE A 88 -35.65 -26.78 -3.38
CA ILE A 88 -35.45 -28.12 -2.82
C ILE A 88 -36.56 -28.45 -1.82
N ARG A 89 -36.86 -27.54 -0.88
CA ARG A 89 -37.92 -27.75 0.11
C ARG A 89 -39.30 -27.95 -0.53
N GLN A 90 -39.60 -27.26 -1.62
CA GLN A 90 -40.87 -27.43 -2.33
C GLN A 90 -40.88 -28.70 -3.18
N ALA A 91 -39.74 -29.08 -3.78
CA ALA A 91 -39.62 -30.32 -4.55
C ALA A 91 -39.80 -31.56 -3.65
N TYR A 92 -39.31 -31.54 -2.41
CA TYR A 92 -39.56 -32.62 -1.45
C TYR A 92 -41.03 -32.79 -1.06
N LYS A 93 -41.87 -31.76 -1.26
CA LYS A 93 -43.31 -31.83 -1.04
C LYS A 93 -44.09 -32.32 -2.27
N CYS A 94 -43.45 -32.47 -3.42
CA CYS A 94 -44.10 -33.01 -4.61
C CYS A 94 -44.44 -34.49 -4.40
N GLU A 95 -45.72 -34.86 -4.55
CA GLU A 95 -46.17 -36.26 -4.54
C GLU A 95 -45.81 -36.98 -5.86
N THR A 96 -45.64 -36.22 -6.93
CA THR A 96 -45.27 -36.72 -8.25
C THR A 96 -43.77 -37.04 -8.33
N PRO A 97 -43.36 -38.02 -9.15
CA PRO A 97 -41.95 -38.27 -9.43
C PRO A 97 -41.20 -37.01 -9.89
N PRO A 98 -39.87 -36.94 -9.72
CA PRO A 98 -39.06 -35.76 -10.05
C PRO A 98 -39.27 -35.24 -11.48
N GLU A 99 -39.47 -36.13 -12.45
CA GLU A 99 -39.68 -35.78 -13.86
C GLU A 99 -40.98 -35.01 -14.11
N HIS A 100 -41.97 -35.17 -13.23
CA HIS A 100 -43.28 -34.53 -13.34
C HIS A 100 -43.53 -33.48 -12.25
N CYS A 101 -42.55 -33.22 -11.36
CA CYS A 101 -42.71 -32.23 -10.30
C CYS A 101 -42.76 -30.81 -10.87
N PRO A 102 -43.89 -30.07 -10.70
CA PRO A 102 -44.06 -28.74 -11.30
C PRO A 102 -42.98 -27.74 -10.91
N VAL A 103 -42.48 -27.84 -9.68
CA VAL A 103 -41.42 -26.97 -9.15
C VAL A 103 -40.11 -27.17 -9.92
N LEU A 104 -39.73 -28.41 -10.19
CA LEU A 104 -38.49 -28.75 -10.90
C LEU A 104 -38.58 -28.40 -12.38
N LEU A 105 -39.73 -28.68 -13.00
CA LEU A 105 -40.02 -28.27 -14.38
C LEU A 105 -39.96 -26.75 -14.53
N LYS A 106 -40.58 -26.00 -13.60
CA LYS A 106 -40.56 -24.55 -13.62
C LYS A 106 -39.16 -23.98 -13.39
N ARG A 107 -38.37 -24.58 -12.50
CA ARG A 107 -36.97 -24.23 -12.30
C ARG A 107 -36.17 -24.39 -13.61
N ALA A 108 -36.31 -25.53 -14.28
CA ALA A 108 -35.62 -25.80 -15.54
C ALA A 108 -36.00 -24.78 -16.64
N GLU A 109 -37.28 -24.42 -16.74
CA GLU A 109 -37.75 -23.37 -17.66
C GLU A 109 -37.09 -22.02 -17.37
N LEU A 110 -37.04 -21.61 -16.10
CA LEU A 110 -36.44 -20.33 -15.70
C LEU A 110 -34.92 -20.30 -15.90
N GLU A 111 -34.23 -21.43 -15.67
CA GLU A 111 -32.80 -21.55 -15.95
C GLU A 111 -32.50 -21.45 -17.45
N ARG A 112 -33.34 -22.05 -18.30
CA ARG A 112 -33.23 -21.90 -19.76
C ARG A 112 -33.39 -20.44 -20.21
N LYS A 113 -34.45 -19.77 -19.76
CA LYS A 113 -34.69 -18.34 -20.09
C LYS A 113 -33.56 -17.43 -19.62
N ARG A 114 -32.98 -17.70 -18.44
CA ARG A 114 -31.80 -16.96 -17.96
C ARG A 114 -30.61 -17.14 -18.89
N LYS A 115 -30.27 -18.38 -19.24
CA LYS A 115 -29.15 -18.67 -20.17
C LYS A 115 -29.34 -17.97 -21.52
N GLU A 116 -30.55 -18.02 -22.08
CA GLU A 116 -30.88 -17.32 -23.33
C GLU A 116 -30.71 -15.80 -23.21
N THR A 117 -31.16 -15.22 -22.09
CA THR A 117 -31.00 -13.77 -21.82
C THR A 117 -29.53 -13.39 -21.68
N ASP A 118 -28.74 -14.20 -20.95
CA ASP A 118 -27.31 -13.97 -20.76
C ASP A 118 -26.53 -14.09 -22.07
N GLU A 119 -26.90 -15.05 -22.94
CA GLU A 119 -26.32 -15.19 -24.28
C GLU A 119 -26.66 -14.01 -25.18
N ASN A 120 -27.89 -13.49 -25.13
CA ASN A 120 -28.29 -12.33 -25.90
C ASN A 120 -27.57 -11.06 -25.44
N ASN A 121 -27.42 -10.87 -24.12
CA ASN A 121 -26.69 -9.74 -23.56
C ASN A 121 -25.18 -9.77 -23.88
N ARG A 122 -24.58 -10.95 -24.13
CA ARG A 122 -23.17 -11.06 -24.56
C ARG A 122 -22.96 -10.82 -26.05
N LYS A 123 -24.01 -10.97 -26.86
CA LYS A 123 -23.97 -10.78 -28.32
C LYS A 123 -24.30 -9.35 -28.75
N SER A 124 -24.94 -8.58 -27.86
CA SER A 124 -25.21 -7.15 -28.04
C SER A 124 -24.05 -6.28 -27.55
#